data_AF-A0A0D2J774-F1
#
_entry.id   AF-A0A0D2J774-F1
#
_cell.length_a   1.000
_cell.length_b   1.000
_cell.length_c   1.000
_cell.angle_alpha   90.00
_cell.angle_beta   90.00
_cell.angle_gamma   90.00
#
_symmetry.space_group_name_H-M   'P 1'
#
loop_
_entity.id
_entity.type
_entity.pdbx_description
1 polymer ?
#
loop_
_entity_poly.entity_id
_entity_poly.type
_entity_poly.pdbx_seq_one_letter_code
_entity_poly.pdbx_strand_id
1 'polypeptide(L)'
;MPFASAALLGRDLYLVGGAMFSSVVARYEGAGGAWAVCPALGTPRVHAAVAAAAGRLYVCGGRSQVNQVLATVESYAPGAGRWEAAAAPMGDARYACAAASLGGVVYVVGGQSSRSAIFSTLEAFDPDSGRWLPVSARMGSERKYCGAAPLGGRLYVCGGLRNAGRQRLATVEALDPREGVFREVAPMAAARSSCGAAALGDRLYVAGGSADGSGFHETLEIFEPAMGRWRPGPALSCARSGLALAAI
;
A
#
# COMPACT_ATOMS: atom_id res chain seq x y z
N MET A 1 8.35 2.37 14.93
CA MET A 1 8.99 1.58 13.86
C MET A 1 8.91 2.36 12.56
N PRO A 2 9.99 2.45 11.78
CA PRO A 2 9.96 3.05 10.44
C PRO A 2 9.17 2.16 9.47
N PHE A 3 8.46 2.78 8.54
CA PHE A 3 7.71 2.11 7.47
C PHE A 3 8.08 2.78 6.15
N ALA A 4 8.34 1.97 5.13
CA ALA A 4 8.47 2.43 3.76
C ALA A 4 7.26 1.98 2.95
N SER A 5 6.89 2.78 1.95
CA SER A 5 6.02 2.38 0.84
C SER A 5 6.83 2.45 -0.45
N ALA A 6 6.48 1.60 -1.41
CA ALA A 6 7.12 1.60 -2.72
C ALA A 6 6.08 1.62 -3.83
N ALA A 7 6.46 2.20 -4.96
CA ALA A 7 5.73 2.08 -6.21
C ALA A 7 6.71 1.98 -7.38
N LEU A 8 6.27 1.32 -8.44
CA LEU A 8 6.99 1.26 -9.70
C LEU A 8 6.45 2.30 -10.65
N LEU A 9 7.34 3.12 -11.19
CA LEU A 9 7.00 4.10 -12.22
C LEU A 9 7.93 3.89 -13.42
N GLY A 10 7.37 3.40 -14.52
CA GLY A 10 8.17 2.92 -15.64
C GLY A 10 8.99 1.70 -15.22
N ARG A 11 10.31 1.79 -15.32
CA ARG A 11 11.26 0.73 -14.91
C ARG A 11 11.87 0.97 -13.53
N ASP A 12 11.56 2.10 -12.92
CA ASP A 12 12.23 2.56 -11.71
C ASP A 12 11.37 2.23 -10.49
N LEU A 13 12.03 1.75 -9.43
CA LEU A 13 11.43 1.54 -8.13
C LEU A 13 11.62 2.80 -7.28
N TYR A 14 10.53 3.36 -6.80
CA TYR A 14 10.55 4.49 -5.88
C TYR A 14 10.20 4.03 -4.48
N LEU A 15 11.06 4.35 -3.51
CA LEU A 15 10.82 4.19 -2.08
C LEU A 15 10.51 5.55 -1.47
N VAL A 16 9.44 5.60 -0.68
CA VAL A 16 9.04 6.78 0.07
C VAL A 16 8.99 6.42 1.55
N GLY A 17 9.65 7.24 2.38
CA GLY A 17 9.71 7.03 3.82
C GLY A 17 10.87 6.11 4.23
N GLY A 18 10.62 5.12 5.09
CA GLY A 18 11.65 4.23 5.62
C GLY A 18 12.43 4.77 6.83
N ALA A 19 12.13 5.99 7.28
CA ALA A 19 12.62 6.56 8.53
C ALA A 19 11.50 7.35 9.24
N MET A 20 11.68 7.66 10.52
CA MET A 20 10.69 8.45 11.26
C MET A 20 10.62 9.87 10.70
N PHE A 21 9.42 10.24 10.27
CA PHE A 21 9.04 11.53 9.68
C PHE A 21 9.97 11.99 8.57
N SER A 22 10.25 11.07 7.64
CA SER A 22 11.10 11.32 6.50
C SER A 22 10.36 12.04 5.37
N SER A 23 11.05 12.95 4.69
CA SER A 23 10.69 13.46 3.36
C SER A 23 11.51 12.79 2.25
N VAL A 24 12.40 11.86 2.61
CA VAL A 24 13.31 11.19 1.66
C VAL A 24 12.52 10.30 0.71
N VAL A 25 12.85 10.47 -0.55
CA VAL A 25 12.41 9.63 -1.65
C VAL A 25 13.67 9.10 -2.32
N ALA A 26 13.76 7.78 -2.45
CA ALA A 26 14.87 7.12 -3.11
C ALA A 26 14.35 6.39 -4.35
N ARG A 27 15.13 6.44 -5.44
CA ARG A 27 14.83 5.74 -6.68
C ARG A 27 15.91 4.71 -6.97
N TYR A 28 15.50 3.52 -7.36
CA TYR A 28 16.38 2.49 -7.89
C TYR A 28 16.13 2.34 -9.39
N GLU A 29 17.18 2.56 -10.18
CA GLU A 29 17.10 2.65 -11.64
C GLU A 29 17.11 1.27 -12.31
N GLY A 30 15.95 0.71 -12.64
CA GLY A 30 15.84 -0.57 -13.36
C GLY A 30 16.53 -1.79 -12.71
N ALA A 31 16.53 -2.91 -13.42
CA ALA A 31 17.18 -4.16 -12.97
C ALA A 31 18.71 -4.06 -13.14
N GLY A 32 19.39 -3.54 -12.11
CA GLY A 32 20.85 -3.45 -12.04
C GLY A 32 21.41 -2.04 -11.79
N GLY A 33 20.56 -1.03 -11.64
CA GLY A 33 21.02 0.34 -11.44
C GLY A 33 21.44 0.67 -10.01
N ALA A 34 21.63 1.97 -9.77
CA ALA A 34 22.05 2.53 -8.49
C ALA A 34 20.86 3.19 -7.78
N TRP A 35 21.02 3.39 -6.47
CA TRP A 35 20.12 4.25 -5.71
C TRP A 35 20.45 5.71 -5.97
N ALA A 36 19.42 6.50 -6.30
CA ALA A 36 19.48 7.94 -6.44
C ALA A 36 18.50 8.61 -5.48
N VAL A 37 18.92 9.72 -4.88
CA VAL A 37 18.03 10.56 -4.07
C VAL A 37 17.16 11.40 -5.00
N CYS A 38 15.85 11.36 -4.77
CA CYS A 38 14.88 12.18 -5.48
C CYS A 38 14.57 13.46 -4.71
N PRO A 39 13.91 14.44 -5.35
CA PRO A 39 13.34 15.58 -4.64
C PRO A 39 12.54 15.13 -3.41
N ALA A 40 12.75 15.83 -2.30
CA ALA A 40 12.08 15.50 -1.05
C ALA A 40 10.59 15.90 -1.09
N LEU A 41 9.76 15.16 -0.37
CA LEU A 41 8.36 15.54 -0.15
C LEU A 41 8.29 16.93 0.50
N GLY A 42 7.27 17.70 0.12
CA GLY A 42 6.99 18.99 0.73
C GLY A 42 6.55 18.86 2.20
N THR A 43 5.83 17.77 2.54
CA THR A 43 5.48 17.46 3.93
C THR A 43 6.14 16.16 4.39
N PRO A 44 7.08 16.21 5.36
CA PRO A 44 7.64 15.01 5.98
C PRO A 44 6.54 14.18 6.66
N ARG A 45 6.49 12.89 6.33
CA ARG A 45 5.39 12.01 6.74
C ARG A 45 5.83 10.56 7.00
N VAL A 46 5.09 9.86 7.86
CA VAL A 46 5.24 8.41 8.09
C VAL A 46 3.96 7.66 7.78
N HIS A 47 4.09 6.37 7.46
CA HIS A 47 2.95 5.50 7.13
C HIS A 47 2.04 6.06 6.03
N ALA A 48 2.63 6.82 5.11
CA ALA A 48 1.97 7.22 3.89
C ALA A 48 1.92 6.03 2.92
N ALA A 49 0.86 5.98 2.13
CA ALA A 49 0.71 5.00 1.07
C ALA A 49 1.19 5.60 -0.25
N VAL A 50 1.77 4.78 -1.12
CA VAL A 50 2.28 5.25 -2.42
C VAL A 50 1.78 4.35 -3.54
N ALA A 51 1.33 4.97 -4.63
CA ALA A 51 1.00 4.31 -5.88
C ALA A 51 1.53 5.12 -7.06
N ALA A 52 1.75 4.45 -8.19
CA ALA A 52 2.09 5.11 -9.44
C ALA A 52 0.94 4.96 -10.43
N ALA A 53 0.54 6.06 -11.06
CA ALA A 53 -0.52 6.10 -12.07
C ALA A 53 -0.27 7.26 -13.03
N ALA A 54 -0.70 7.15 -14.29
CA ALA A 54 -0.61 8.23 -15.28
C ALA A 54 0.77 8.94 -15.34
N GLY A 55 1.87 8.18 -15.24
CA GLY A 55 3.23 8.73 -15.31
C GLY A 55 3.69 9.47 -14.04
N ARG A 56 2.94 9.38 -12.94
CA ARG A 56 3.21 10.07 -11.66
C ARG A 56 3.22 9.12 -10.48
N LEU A 57 3.97 9.49 -9.45
CA LEU A 57 3.80 8.95 -8.10
C LEU A 57 2.73 9.75 -7.36
N TYR A 58 1.97 9.09 -6.50
CA TYR A 58 1.00 9.68 -5.59
C TYR A 58 1.29 9.18 -4.18
N VAL A 59 1.56 10.10 -3.26
CA VAL A 59 1.83 9.84 -1.85
C VAL A 59 0.64 10.32 -1.04
N CYS A 60 -0.12 9.38 -0.50
CA CYS A 60 -1.43 9.63 0.12
C CYS A 60 -1.35 9.49 1.64
N GLY A 61 -1.84 10.52 2.34
CA GLY A 61 -2.04 10.50 3.78
C GLY A 61 -0.74 10.33 4.58
N GLY A 62 -0.82 9.55 5.66
CA GLY A 62 0.25 9.38 6.64
C GLY A 62 0.11 10.30 7.85
N ARG A 63 1.15 10.35 8.68
CA ARG A 63 1.24 11.25 9.84
C ARG A 63 2.41 12.21 9.71
N SER A 64 2.18 13.48 10.00
CA SER A 64 3.22 14.51 10.02
C SER A 64 4.04 14.46 11.31
N GLN A 65 5.12 15.26 11.35
CA GLN A 65 6.00 15.43 12.51
C GLN A 65 5.27 15.88 13.78
N VAL A 66 4.18 16.64 13.63
CA VAL A 66 3.33 17.09 14.75
C VAL A 66 2.22 16.08 15.09
N ASN A 67 2.36 14.83 14.65
CA ASN A 67 1.42 13.73 14.84
C ASN A 67 0.00 13.99 14.28
N GLN A 68 -0.11 14.90 13.30
CA GLN A 68 -1.36 15.13 12.57
C GLN A 68 -1.54 14.03 11.53
N VAL A 69 -2.72 13.39 11.52
CA VAL A 69 -3.10 12.48 10.43
C VAL A 69 -3.48 13.33 9.21
N LEU A 70 -2.90 13.02 8.06
CA LEU A 70 -3.01 13.82 6.85
C LEU A 70 -4.07 13.24 5.91
N ALA A 71 -4.84 14.12 5.27
CA ALA A 71 -5.66 13.81 4.10
C ALA A 71 -4.97 14.23 2.79
N THR A 72 -3.83 14.91 2.87
CA THR A 72 -3.15 15.49 1.71
C THR A 72 -2.51 14.43 0.83
N VAL A 73 -2.53 14.69 -0.48
CA VAL A 73 -1.85 13.90 -1.50
C VAL A 73 -0.79 14.75 -2.17
N GLU A 74 0.45 14.27 -2.18
CA GLU A 74 1.54 14.85 -2.97
C GLU A 74 1.77 13.97 -4.20
N SER A 75 2.08 14.57 -5.35
CA SER A 75 2.44 13.84 -6.56
C SER A 75 3.72 14.31 -7.17
N TYR A 76 4.36 13.41 -7.91
CA TYR A 76 5.64 13.66 -8.55
C TYR A 76 5.65 13.05 -9.93
N ALA A 77 5.85 13.90 -10.94
CA ALA A 77 6.26 13.49 -12.27
C ALA A 77 7.80 13.60 -12.35
N PRO A 78 8.53 12.54 -12.73
CA PRO A 78 10.00 12.59 -12.81
C PRO A 78 10.53 13.74 -13.66
N GLY A 79 9.84 14.09 -14.75
CA GLY A 79 10.21 15.23 -15.61
C GLY A 79 9.98 16.61 -15.00
N ALA A 80 9.17 16.74 -13.94
CA ALA A 80 8.86 18.03 -13.30
C ALA A 80 9.92 18.47 -12.28
N GLY A 81 10.76 17.55 -11.79
CA GLY A 81 11.84 17.85 -10.83
C GLY A 81 11.40 18.30 -9.44
N ARG A 82 10.09 18.38 -9.15
CA ARG A 82 9.54 18.75 -7.84
C ARG A 82 8.24 18.02 -7.53
N TRP A 83 7.92 17.88 -6.25
CA TRP A 83 6.61 17.45 -5.79
C TRP A 83 5.58 18.56 -5.95
N GLU A 84 4.36 18.17 -6.27
CA GLU A 84 3.22 19.06 -6.41
C GLU A 84 2.10 18.58 -5.49
N ALA A 85 1.31 19.51 -4.96
CA ALA A 85 0.04 19.14 -4.35
C ALA A 85 -0.85 18.54 -5.46
N ALA A 86 -1.02 17.23 -5.44
CA ALA A 86 -1.51 16.46 -6.59
C ALA A 86 -2.98 16.69 -6.92
N ALA A 87 -3.78 16.92 -5.88
CA ALA A 87 -5.21 16.66 -5.90
C ALA A 87 -5.94 17.36 -4.75
N ALA A 88 -7.27 17.44 -4.85
CA ALA A 88 -8.12 17.61 -3.69
C ALA A 88 -7.71 16.60 -2.58
N PRO A 89 -7.74 16.99 -1.29
CA PRO A 89 -7.44 16.06 -0.21
C PRO A 89 -8.42 14.88 -0.22
N MET A 90 -8.01 13.75 0.34
CA MET A 90 -8.92 12.66 0.69
C MET A 90 -10.07 13.18 1.56
N GLY A 91 -11.25 12.57 1.45
CA GLY A 91 -12.38 12.84 2.32
C GLY A 91 -12.09 12.50 3.77
N ASP A 92 -11.36 11.39 4.01
CA ASP A 92 -10.87 11.03 5.34
C ASP A 92 -9.34 11.16 5.42
N ALA A 93 -8.86 11.75 6.53
CA ALA A 93 -7.45 11.68 6.87
C ALA A 93 -7.08 10.27 7.33
N ARG A 94 -6.10 9.65 6.67
CA ARG A 94 -5.71 8.24 6.89
C ARG A 94 -4.21 8.13 7.05
N TYR A 95 -3.77 7.30 7.99
CA TYR A 95 -2.39 6.78 8.03
C TYR A 95 -2.38 5.28 8.15
N ALA A 96 -1.26 4.63 7.83
CA ALA A 96 -1.15 3.17 7.83
C ALA A 96 -2.17 2.50 6.88
N CYS A 97 -2.60 3.23 5.86
CA CYS A 97 -3.33 2.71 4.71
C CYS A 97 -2.36 2.06 3.72
N ALA A 98 -2.93 1.34 2.74
CA ALA A 98 -2.22 0.86 1.57
C ALA A 98 -2.72 1.62 0.33
N ALA A 99 -1.90 1.67 -0.72
CA ALA A 99 -2.30 2.23 -2.00
C ALA A 99 -1.79 1.37 -3.14
N ALA A 100 -2.57 1.31 -4.22
CA ALA A 100 -2.22 0.62 -5.45
C ALA A 100 -2.95 1.28 -6.62
N SER A 101 -2.36 1.21 -7.82
CA SER A 101 -3.05 1.66 -9.03
C SER A 101 -3.70 0.48 -9.75
N LEU A 102 -4.94 0.66 -10.19
CA LEU A 102 -5.68 -0.32 -10.97
C LEU A 102 -6.45 0.42 -12.07
N GLY A 103 -6.17 0.07 -13.33
CA GLY A 103 -6.83 0.70 -14.48
C GLY A 103 -6.60 2.21 -14.57
N GLY A 104 -5.41 2.70 -14.17
CA GLY A 104 -5.08 4.13 -14.15
C GLY A 104 -5.59 4.89 -12.93
N VAL A 105 -6.49 4.30 -12.14
CA VAL A 105 -7.03 4.90 -10.91
C VAL A 105 -6.15 4.53 -9.71
N VAL A 106 -5.91 5.48 -8.81
CA VAL A 106 -5.20 5.25 -7.54
C VAL A 106 -6.21 4.93 -6.46
N TYR A 107 -6.12 3.74 -5.87
CA TYR A 107 -6.95 3.33 -4.74
C TYR A 107 -6.16 3.44 -3.44
N VAL A 108 -6.74 4.10 -2.43
CA VAL A 108 -6.20 4.20 -1.07
C VAL A 108 -7.16 3.45 -0.14
N VAL A 109 -6.69 2.37 0.50
CA VAL A 109 -7.56 1.44 1.22
C VAL A 109 -7.18 1.31 2.70
N GLY A 110 -8.22 1.26 3.53
CA GLY A 110 -8.09 1.03 4.97
C GLY A 110 -7.35 2.16 5.69
N GLY A 111 -6.49 1.77 6.63
CA GLY A 111 -5.74 2.68 7.50
C GLY A 111 -6.52 3.11 8.73
N GLN A 112 -6.02 4.14 9.42
CA GLN A 112 -6.55 4.62 10.69
C GLN A 112 -6.70 6.14 10.68
N SER A 113 -7.76 6.63 11.32
CA SER A 113 -8.04 8.04 11.58
C SER A 113 -7.27 8.60 12.78
N SER A 114 -7.35 9.91 12.97
CA SER A 114 -6.85 10.60 14.19
C SER A 114 -7.55 10.16 15.47
N ARG A 115 -8.81 9.70 15.39
CA ARG A 115 -9.62 9.23 16.53
C ARG A 115 -9.52 7.72 16.77
N SER A 116 -8.50 7.08 16.21
CA SER A 116 -8.26 5.64 16.33
C SER A 116 -9.29 4.70 15.69
N ALA A 117 -10.25 5.22 14.93
CA ALA A 117 -11.09 4.38 14.06
C ALA A 117 -10.22 3.81 12.92
N ILE A 118 -10.28 2.49 12.72
CA ILE A 118 -9.68 1.81 11.56
C ILE A 118 -10.75 1.71 10.49
N PHE A 119 -10.36 1.95 9.24
CA PHE A 119 -11.28 1.99 8.11
C PHE A 119 -11.42 0.61 7.45
N SER A 120 -12.66 0.27 7.10
CA SER A 120 -12.99 -0.75 6.09
C SER A 120 -13.23 -0.13 4.70
N THR A 121 -13.19 1.20 4.61
CA THR A 121 -13.43 1.97 3.37
C THR A 121 -12.16 2.12 2.55
N LEU A 122 -12.37 2.57 1.33
CA LEU A 122 -11.34 3.02 0.41
C LEU A 122 -11.76 4.33 -0.25
N GLU A 123 -10.79 5.02 -0.83
CA GLU A 123 -11.00 6.17 -1.70
C GLU A 123 -10.29 5.91 -3.03
N ALA A 124 -10.87 6.36 -4.14
CA ALA A 124 -10.33 6.18 -5.47
C ALA A 124 -10.09 7.54 -6.12
N PHE A 125 -8.86 7.80 -6.53
CA PHE A 125 -8.47 9.04 -7.19
C PHE A 125 -8.22 8.75 -8.67
N ASP A 126 -8.86 9.52 -9.54
CA ASP A 126 -8.61 9.50 -10.97
C ASP A 126 -7.63 10.61 -11.36
N PRO A 127 -6.39 10.26 -11.74
CA PRO A 127 -5.39 11.20 -12.23
C PRO A 127 -5.83 12.05 -13.41
N ASP A 128 -6.66 11.50 -14.31
CA ASP A 128 -7.00 12.15 -15.57
C ASP A 128 -7.98 13.31 -15.33
N SER A 129 -8.99 13.10 -14.46
CA SER A 129 -9.92 14.15 -14.06
C SER A 129 -9.43 14.98 -12.87
N GLY A 130 -8.40 14.53 -12.15
CA GLY A 130 -7.90 15.18 -10.94
C GLY A 130 -8.88 15.13 -9.77
N ARG A 131 -9.78 14.14 -9.74
CA ARG A 131 -10.88 14.06 -8.76
C ARG A 131 -10.92 12.71 -8.04
N TRP A 132 -11.45 12.73 -6.82
CA TRP A 132 -11.87 11.51 -6.13
C TRP A 132 -13.17 11.01 -6.75
N LEU A 133 -13.19 9.75 -7.13
CA LEU A 133 -14.33 9.04 -7.66
C LEU A 133 -15.27 8.60 -6.53
N PRO A 134 -16.58 8.58 -6.75
CA PRO A 134 -17.52 8.02 -5.80
C PRO A 134 -17.29 6.50 -5.66
N VAL A 135 -17.02 6.04 -4.44
CA VAL A 135 -16.87 4.61 -4.12
C VAL A 135 -17.68 4.28 -2.88
N SER A 136 -18.61 3.33 -3.01
CA SER A 136 -19.44 2.82 -1.91
C SER A 136 -18.98 1.47 -1.37
N ALA A 137 -18.07 0.79 -2.09
CA ALA A 137 -17.52 -0.50 -1.71
C ALA A 137 -16.84 -0.45 -0.34
N ARG A 138 -16.97 -1.52 0.44
CA ARG A 138 -16.35 -1.67 1.76
C ARG A 138 -15.83 -3.09 1.94
N MET A 139 -14.70 -3.20 2.60
CA MET A 139 -14.18 -4.48 3.08
C MET A 139 -15.09 -5.02 4.19
N GLY A 140 -15.17 -6.34 4.32
CA GLY A 140 -15.88 -7.04 5.39
C GLY A 140 -15.23 -6.84 6.76
N SER A 141 -13.91 -6.60 6.80
CA SER A 141 -13.17 -6.25 8.02
C SER A 141 -12.40 -4.96 7.85
N GLU A 142 -12.37 -4.13 8.89
CA GLU A 142 -11.47 -2.98 8.95
C GLU A 142 -10.02 -3.43 9.09
N ARG A 143 -9.09 -2.72 8.43
CA ARG A 143 -7.67 -3.07 8.47
C ARG A 143 -6.76 -1.86 8.29
N LYS A 144 -5.74 -1.76 9.15
CA LYS A 144 -4.55 -0.91 8.95
C LYS A 144 -3.30 -1.77 8.80
N TYR A 145 -2.21 -1.21 8.27
CA TYR A 145 -0.98 -1.96 7.98
C TYR A 145 -1.23 -3.19 7.08
N CYS A 146 -2.19 -3.11 6.16
CA CYS A 146 -2.40 -4.13 5.15
C CYS A 146 -1.43 -3.94 3.98
N GLY A 147 -1.25 -4.99 3.16
CA GLY A 147 -0.66 -4.87 1.83
C GLY A 147 -1.77 -4.74 0.78
N ALA A 148 -1.52 -4.00 -0.30
CA ALA A 148 -2.45 -3.94 -1.44
C ALA A 148 -1.69 -4.09 -2.76
N ALA A 149 -2.27 -4.83 -3.71
CA ALA A 149 -1.69 -4.99 -5.04
C ALA A 149 -2.78 -5.22 -6.10
N PRO A 150 -2.60 -4.69 -7.32
CA PRO A 150 -3.51 -4.94 -8.44
C PRO A 150 -3.15 -6.26 -9.13
N LEU A 151 -4.13 -7.11 -9.43
CA LEU A 151 -3.92 -8.34 -10.20
C LEU A 151 -5.19 -8.70 -10.98
N GLY A 152 -5.05 -8.99 -12.27
CA GLY A 152 -6.16 -9.50 -13.09
C GLY A 152 -7.40 -8.60 -13.12
N GLY A 153 -7.23 -7.27 -13.08
CA GLY A 153 -8.36 -6.32 -13.06
C GLY A 153 -9.01 -6.12 -11.69
N ARG A 154 -8.46 -6.70 -10.62
CA ARG A 154 -8.95 -6.57 -9.24
C ARG A 154 -7.89 -5.98 -8.32
N LEU A 155 -8.35 -5.34 -7.25
CA LEU A 155 -7.48 -4.84 -6.18
C LEU A 155 -7.53 -5.82 -5.00
N TYR A 156 -6.41 -6.47 -4.70
CA TYR A 156 -6.29 -7.38 -3.58
C TYR A 156 -5.76 -6.64 -2.35
N VAL A 157 -6.38 -6.87 -1.19
CA VAL A 157 -5.99 -6.30 0.10
C VAL A 157 -5.70 -7.43 1.07
N CYS A 158 -4.45 -7.53 1.50
CA CYS A 158 -3.91 -8.68 2.20
C CYS A 158 -3.60 -8.35 3.66
N GLY A 159 -4.16 -9.15 4.58
CA GLY A 159 -3.86 -9.08 6.00
C GLY A 159 -4.06 -7.69 6.60
N GLY A 160 -3.23 -7.32 7.56
CA GLY A 160 -3.36 -6.10 8.34
C GLY A 160 -3.83 -6.38 9.76
N LEU A 161 -4.14 -5.31 10.47
CA LEU A 161 -4.48 -5.29 11.88
C LEU A 161 -5.85 -4.66 12.06
N ARG A 162 -6.76 -5.37 12.71
CA ARG A 162 -8.07 -4.85 13.10
C ARG A 162 -8.05 -4.29 14.53
N ASN A 163 -9.05 -3.48 14.89
CA ASN A 163 -9.07 -2.85 16.22
C ASN A 163 -9.48 -3.85 17.30
N ALA A 164 -10.47 -4.69 17.01
CA ALA A 164 -10.95 -5.72 17.92
C ALA A 164 -9.83 -6.71 18.27
N GLY A 165 -9.38 -6.68 19.53
CA GLY A 165 -8.36 -7.57 20.07
C GLY A 165 -6.94 -7.38 19.53
N ARG A 166 -6.67 -6.30 18.76
CA ARG A 166 -5.39 -6.12 18.03
C ARG A 166 -5.00 -7.36 17.21
N GLN A 167 -6.00 -7.99 16.61
CA GLN A 167 -5.84 -9.22 15.86
C GLN A 167 -5.26 -8.95 14.47
N ARG A 168 -4.23 -9.72 14.09
CA ARG A 168 -3.72 -9.70 12.73
C ARG A 168 -4.58 -10.60 11.85
N LEU A 169 -4.71 -10.23 10.58
CA LEU A 169 -5.60 -10.91 9.65
C LEU A 169 -4.80 -11.81 8.71
N ALA A 170 -5.31 -13.02 8.50
CA ALA A 170 -4.92 -13.88 7.38
C ALA A 170 -5.84 -13.67 6.15
N THR A 171 -7.00 -13.04 6.35
CA THR A 171 -7.98 -12.82 5.29
C THR A 171 -7.46 -11.89 4.22
N VAL A 172 -7.87 -12.19 2.99
CA VAL A 172 -7.55 -11.42 1.79
C VAL A 172 -8.85 -11.11 1.09
N GLU A 173 -9.05 -9.84 0.76
CA GLU A 173 -10.26 -9.36 0.10
C GLU A 173 -9.90 -8.76 -1.25
N ALA A 174 -10.66 -9.09 -2.29
CA ALA A 174 -10.48 -8.59 -3.64
C ALA A 174 -11.64 -7.69 -4.02
N LEU A 175 -11.35 -6.43 -4.36
CA LEU A 175 -12.32 -5.52 -4.98
C LEU A 175 -12.35 -5.76 -6.49
N ASP A 176 -13.54 -6.01 -7.00
CA ASP A 176 -13.83 -5.86 -8.42
C ASP A 176 -14.39 -4.45 -8.66
N PRO A 177 -13.64 -3.53 -9.31
CA PRO A 177 -14.09 -2.15 -9.49
C PRO A 177 -15.28 -2.04 -10.44
N ARG A 178 -15.57 -3.08 -11.25
CA ARG A 178 -16.74 -3.09 -12.15
C ARG A 178 -18.01 -3.42 -11.40
N GLU A 179 -17.92 -4.33 -10.43
CA GLU A 179 -19.06 -4.69 -9.57
C GLU A 179 -19.20 -3.75 -8.36
N GLY A 180 -18.12 -3.07 -7.97
CA GLY A 180 -18.11 -2.20 -6.80
C GLY A 180 -18.23 -2.96 -5.48
N VAL A 181 -17.73 -4.21 -5.42
CA VAL A 181 -17.82 -5.07 -4.24
C VAL A 181 -16.49 -5.73 -3.90
N PHE A 182 -16.22 -5.85 -2.59
CA PHE A 182 -15.17 -6.71 -2.08
C PHE A 182 -15.69 -8.13 -1.90
N ARG A 183 -14.86 -9.12 -2.24
CA ARG A 183 -15.10 -10.53 -1.96
C ARG A 183 -13.88 -11.11 -1.27
N GLU A 184 -14.11 -11.86 -0.19
CA GLU A 184 -13.04 -12.63 0.43
C GLU A 184 -12.59 -13.75 -0.51
N VAL A 185 -11.28 -13.89 -0.68
CA VAL A 185 -10.65 -15.03 -1.36
C VAL A 185 -10.00 -15.94 -0.32
N ALA A 186 -9.42 -17.07 -0.74
CA ALA A 186 -8.74 -17.97 0.19
C ALA A 186 -7.78 -17.18 1.10
N PRO A 187 -7.77 -17.45 2.42
CA PRO A 187 -6.90 -16.74 3.35
C PRO A 187 -5.45 -17.21 3.19
N MET A 188 -4.51 -16.35 3.58
CA MET A 188 -3.12 -16.73 3.78
C MET A 188 -3.01 -17.79 4.89
N ALA A 189 -1.94 -18.58 4.89
CA ALA A 189 -1.64 -19.53 5.95
C ALA A 189 -1.29 -18.80 7.27
N ALA A 190 -0.59 -17.67 7.18
CA ALA A 190 -0.21 -16.89 8.35
C ALA A 190 -0.91 -15.53 8.42
N ALA A 191 -1.54 -15.27 9.56
CA ALA A 191 -2.02 -13.94 9.90
C ALA A 191 -0.83 -12.97 10.04
N ARG A 192 -0.94 -11.83 9.36
CA ARG A 192 0.14 -10.84 9.29
C ARG A 192 -0.39 -9.43 9.17
N SER A 193 0.36 -8.48 9.72
CA SER A 193 0.20 -7.04 9.43
C SER A 193 1.56 -6.46 9.05
N SER A 194 1.61 -5.27 8.48
CA SER A 194 2.87 -4.64 8.05
C SER A 194 3.66 -5.49 7.04
N CYS A 195 2.95 -6.29 6.24
CA CYS A 195 3.51 -7.13 5.19
C CYS A 195 3.63 -6.36 3.87
N GLY A 196 4.56 -6.76 3.02
CA GLY A 196 4.61 -6.29 1.64
C GLY A 196 3.72 -7.14 0.75
N ALA A 197 3.02 -6.54 -0.21
CA ALA A 197 2.24 -7.24 -1.23
C ALA A 197 2.58 -6.70 -2.63
N ALA A 198 2.76 -7.60 -3.60
CA ALA A 198 3.01 -7.24 -5.00
C ALA A 198 2.44 -8.30 -5.94
N ALA A 199 2.08 -7.89 -7.15
CA ALA A 199 1.65 -8.80 -8.21
C ALA A 199 2.78 -8.98 -9.23
N LEU A 200 2.98 -10.21 -9.71
CA LEU A 200 3.92 -10.52 -10.77
C LEU A 200 3.36 -11.65 -11.64
N GLY A 201 3.21 -11.39 -12.94
CA GLY A 201 2.55 -12.30 -13.86
C GLY A 201 1.08 -12.51 -13.46
N ASP A 202 0.70 -13.77 -13.26
CA ASP A 202 -0.64 -14.20 -12.88
C ASP A 202 -0.80 -14.43 -11.36
N ARG A 203 0.17 -14.01 -10.55
CA ARG A 203 0.25 -14.33 -9.12
C ARG A 203 0.37 -13.10 -8.25
N LEU A 204 -0.12 -13.25 -7.02
CA LEU A 204 0.03 -12.28 -5.94
C LEU A 204 1.01 -12.83 -4.90
N TYR A 205 1.93 -12.00 -4.43
CA TYR A 205 3.00 -12.34 -3.51
C TYR A 205 2.83 -11.51 -2.25
N VAL A 206 2.88 -12.17 -1.09
CA VAL A 206 2.82 -11.49 0.23
C VAL A 206 3.98 -11.94 1.09
N ALA A 207 4.80 -11.00 1.54
CA ALA A 207 6.06 -11.28 2.22
C ALA A 207 6.12 -10.63 3.62
N GLY A 208 6.67 -11.37 4.58
CA GLY A 208 6.98 -10.91 5.93
C GLY A 208 5.81 -10.30 6.68
N GLY A 209 6.09 -9.34 7.55
CA GLY A 209 5.11 -8.70 8.42
C GLY A 209 5.15 -9.23 9.86
N SER A 210 4.35 -8.62 10.73
CA SER A 210 4.28 -8.94 12.15
C SER A 210 3.28 -10.08 12.40
N ALA A 211 3.72 -11.11 13.12
CA ALA A 211 2.93 -12.25 13.60
C ALA A 211 2.30 -11.95 14.96
N ASP A 212 1.16 -12.57 15.31
CA ASP A 212 0.56 -12.42 16.65
C ASP A 212 1.62 -12.59 17.77
N GLY A 213 1.55 -11.72 18.80
CA GLY A 213 2.64 -11.57 19.77
C GLY A 213 3.77 -10.64 19.29
N SER A 214 5.01 -10.96 19.66
CA SER A 214 6.21 -10.13 19.42
C SER A 214 7.05 -10.54 18.19
N GLY A 215 6.62 -11.55 17.43
CA GLY A 215 7.38 -12.11 16.31
C GLY A 215 7.16 -11.42 14.96
N PHE A 216 8.07 -11.68 14.03
CA PHE A 216 7.97 -11.30 12.62
C PHE A 216 8.00 -12.55 11.73
N HIS A 217 7.41 -12.46 10.55
CA HIS A 217 7.47 -13.49 9.53
C HIS A 217 8.66 -13.27 8.60
N GLU A 218 9.32 -14.36 8.22
CA GLU A 218 10.24 -14.42 7.06
C GLU A 218 9.59 -15.11 5.86
N THR A 219 8.34 -15.55 6.00
CA THR A 219 7.64 -16.31 4.97
C THR A 219 7.19 -15.42 3.81
N LEU A 220 7.30 -15.99 2.61
CA LEU A 220 6.66 -15.53 1.38
C LEU A 220 5.51 -16.47 1.07
N GLU A 221 4.32 -15.93 0.85
CA GLU A 221 3.15 -16.68 0.39
C GLU A 221 2.76 -16.21 -1.02
N ILE A 222 2.45 -17.17 -1.89
CA ILE A 222 2.11 -16.92 -3.30
C ILE A 222 0.68 -17.39 -3.54
N PHE A 223 -0.20 -16.47 -3.93
CA PHE A 223 -1.57 -16.77 -4.32
C PHE A 223 -1.66 -17.00 -5.82
N GLU A 224 -2.32 -18.10 -6.18
CA GLU A 224 -2.63 -18.48 -7.57
C GLU A 224 -4.16 -18.32 -7.78
N PRO A 225 -4.64 -17.17 -8.32
CA PRO A 225 -6.07 -16.89 -8.43
C PRO A 225 -6.84 -17.95 -9.23
N ALA A 226 -6.23 -18.50 -10.28
CA ALA A 226 -6.82 -19.56 -11.10
C ALA A 226 -7.13 -20.84 -10.29
N MET A 227 -6.38 -21.08 -9.22
CA MET A 227 -6.56 -22.23 -8.33
C MET A 227 -7.28 -21.87 -7.03
N GLY A 228 -7.46 -20.57 -6.75
CA GLY A 228 -8.04 -20.09 -5.50
C GLY A 228 -7.27 -20.52 -4.26
N ARG A 229 -5.94 -20.67 -4.34
CA ARG A 229 -5.13 -21.17 -3.22
C ARG A 229 -3.80 -20.45 -3.06
N TRP A 230 -3.28 -20.49 -1.83
CA TRP A 230 -1.94 -20.06 -1.48
C TRP A 230 -0.97 -21.23 -1.48
N ARG A 231 0.29 -20.94 -1.78
CA ARG A 231 1.41 -21.85 -1.58
C ARG A 231 2.60 -21.11 -0.95
N PRO A 232 3.47 -21.80 -0.19
CA PRO A 232 4.71 -21.20 0.26
C PRO A 232 5.63 -20.88 -0.92
N GLY A 233 6.27 -19.72 -0.85
CA GLY A 233 7.40 -19.34 -1.69
C GLY A 233 8.73 -19.44 -0.93
N PRO A 234 9.86 -19.10 -1.57
CA PRO A 234 11.15 -19.01 -0.88
C PRO A 234 11.11 -17.99 0.26
N ALA A 235 11.63 -18.36 1.43
CA ALA A 235 11.69 -17.48 2.58
C ALA A 235 12.62 -16.28 2.34
N LEU A 236 12.31 -15.17 3.00
CA LEU A 236 13.21 -14.03 3.14
C LEU A 236 14.45 -14.47 3.93
N SER A 237 15.58 -13.79 3.72
CA SER A 237 16.82 -14.09 4.44
C SER A 237 16.77 -13.82 5.95
N CYS A 238 15.78 -13.04 6.41
CA CYS A 238 15.45 -12.90 7.81
C CYS A 238 14.03 -12.37 8.00
N ALA A 239 13.45 -12.65 9.16
CA ALA A 239 12.14 -12.16 9.56
C ALA A 239 12.12 -10.63 9.68
N ARG A 240 11.12 -9.99 9.08
CA ARG A 240 11.04 -8.52 8.99
C ARG A 240 9.61 -8.03 8.77
N SER A 241 9.34 -6.79 9.15
CA SER A 241 8.04 -6.12 8.99
C SER A 241 8.20 -4.65 8.58
N GLY A 242 7.10 -3.99 8.21
CA GLY A 242 7.14 -2.61 7.71
C GLY A 242 7.68 -2.53 6.28
N LEU A 243 7.49 -3.61 5.52
CA LEU A 243 8.07 -3.80 4.20
C LEU A 243 7.27 -3.06 3.13
N ALA A 244 8.00 -2.50 2.18
CA ALA A 244 7.49 -2.25 0.85
C ALA A 244 7.88 -3.42 -0.06
N LEU A 245 6.96 -3.89 -0.90
CA LEU A 245 7.22 -4.92 -1.89
C LEU A 245 6.73 -4.41 -3.25
N ALA A 246 7.55 -4.58 -4.27
CA ALA A 246 7.24 -4.26 -5.65
C ALA A 246 7.88 -5.33 -6.55
N ALA A 247 7.34 -5.55 -7.74
CA ALA A 247 7.84 -6.56 -8.67
C ALA A 247 7.97 -5.98 -10.07
N ILE A 248 9.15 -6.18 -10.68
CA ILE A 248 9.53 -5.71 -12.02
C ILE A 248 9.49 -6.90 -12.99
#